data_AF-A0A2N1MXR7-F1
#
_entry.id   AF-A0A2N1MXR7-F1
#
_cell.length_a   1.000
_cell.length_b   1.000
_cell.length_c   1.000
_cell.angle_alpha   90.00
_cell.angle_beta   90.00
_cell.angle_gamma   90.00
#
_symmetry.space_group_name_H-M   'P 1'
#
loop_
_entity.id
_entity.type
_entity.pdbx_description
1 polymer ?
#
loop_
_entity_poly.entity_id
_entity_poly.type
_entity_poly.pdbx_seq_one_letter_code
_entity_poly.pdbx_strand_id
1 'polypeptide(L)'
;MNSIKYKRSLKPGTKAKISGPILFGLQLDSVRKARESRKRGNLIKPAINCTPSTLEKRAKKLATKIQSNIKNDVKGVYHQSDQVILNNIEFSVNKKDCFQVNYGPENEINETHKLRSVVKAVDQGQISRESYRELAAVEANLPRENSVSNKRIAITDNMNQLIKISLVDMNGRDKLEEALGSDESKFRNPEITQEAIDIMGIGIYRSIKDILNYIIPYLKEKKVLRLSDTTIHLRISGDRRNVGRKIKHVMLTFMILNHKERHHHADYHYTTVLYPGTENYNTLEFILNPFLNELRSLKENGLEAAGILWNFELYFSSDWKFLAICLGLNGPTSNFFCPWCSCSKHQHGDLSKDWRIEKNMEQIATRYEDVNGHIHPPLIDMIAINHIIFDELHVFLRITDRLWELVLAEIKERDLFNNLTQEVIMKEMQRLKKHKRWGLKAFFCSAVEKKNHNQVSTFFRKTLKNGGNPLK
;
A
#
# COMPACT_ATOMS: atom_id res chain seq x y z
N MET A 1 50.00 47.88 -8.17
CA MET A 1 50.16 48.59 -9.47
C MET A 1 50.04 47.57 -10.61
N ASN A 2 48.91 47.52 -11.32
CA ASN A 2 48.82 46.81 -12.60
C ASN A 2 48.92 47.85 -13.72
N SER A 3 50.03 47.87 -14.47
CA SER A 3 50.25 48.82 -15.55
C SER A 3 49.41 48.44 -16.78
N ILE A 4 48.36 49.21 -17.05
CA ILE A 4 47.58 49.07 -18.29
C ILE A 4 48.42 49.73 -19.40
N LYS A 5 49.02 48.91 -20.27
CA LYS A 5 49.73 49.40 -21.46
C LYS A 5 48.72 49.97 -22.45
N TYR A 6 48.54 51.29 -22.43
CA TYR A 6 47.93 51.99 -23.55
C TYR A 6 48.89 51.90 -24.74
N LYS A 7 48.44 51.30 -25.84
CA LYS A 7 49.25 51.19 -27.06
C LYS A 7 49.38 52.59 -27.66
N ARG A 8 50.50 53.26 -27.42
CA ARG A 8 50.86 54.52 -28.12
C ARG A 8 51.03 54.18 -29.60
N SER A 9 50.35 54.92 -30.47
CA SER A 9 50.21 54.55 -31.88
C SER A 9 51.39 54.91 -32.78
N LEU A 10 52.59 55.08 -32.23
CA LEU A 10 53.77 55.48 -33.00
C LEU A 10 54.88 54.45 -32.82
N LYS A 11 55.00 53.53 -33.78
CA LYS A 11 56.28 52.90 -34.10
C LYS A 11 56.92 53.73 -35.21
N PRO A 12 58.06 54.41 -34.99
CA PRO A 12 58.76 55.09 -36.07
C PRO A 12 59.20 54.03 -37.08
N GLY A 13 58.77 54.13 -38.35
CA GLY A 13 59.28 53.29 -39.45
C GLY A 13 58.32 52.28 -40.08
N THR A 14 57.02 52.25 -39.76
CA THR A 14 56.05 51.38 -40.47
C THR A 14 55.01 52.19 -41.25
N LYS A 15 54.90 51.94 -42.57
CA LYS A 15 53.94 52.59 -43.51
C LYS A 15 52.48 52.12 -43.36
N ALA A 16 52.04 51.74 -42.16
CA ALA A 16 50.65 51.33 -41.93
C ALA A 16 49.78 52.56 -41.68
N LYS A 17 48.83 52.85 -42.60
CA LYS A 17 47.80 53.88 -42.37
C LYS A 17 46.90 53.44 -41.22
N ILE A 18 46.82 54.25 -40.17
CA ILE A 18 45.93 54.03 -39.03
C ILE A 18 44.54 54.54 -39.43
N SER A 19 43.50 53.71 -39.32
CA SER A 19 42.10 54.15 -39.49
C SER A 19 41.45 54.43 -38.13
N GLY A 20 40.77 55.57 -38.03
CA GLY A 20 39.95 55.96 -36.89
C GLY A 20 40.42 57.24 -36.18
N PRO A 21 39.52 57.94 -35.46
CA PRO A 21 39.85 59.18 -34.76
C PRO A 21 40.83 58.94 -33.60
N ILE A 22 41.85 59.79 -33.52
CA ILE A 22 42.93 59.74 -32.52
C ILE A 22 42.75 60.93 -31.58
N LEU A 23 42.77 60.67 -30.27
CA LEU A 23 42.71 61.71 -29.24
C LEU A 23 43.96 61.60 -28.35
N PHE A 24 44.77 62.66 -28.29
CA PHE A 24 46.04 62.71 -27.53
C PHE A 24 47.02 61.54 -27.82
N GLY A 25 47.13 61.12 -29.10
CA GLY A 25 48.05 60.06 -29.50
C GLY A 25 47.64 58.63 -29.09
N LEU A 26 46.37 58.44 -28.70
CA LEU A 26 45.77 57.15 -28.38
C LEU A 26 44.56 56.87 -29.30
N GLN A 27 44.41 55.62 -29.74
CA GLN A 27 43.25 55.20 -30.53
C GLN A 27 42.00 55.13 -29.65
N LEU A 28 40.91 55.80 -30.05
CA LEU A 28 39.68 55.92 -29.26
C LEU A 28 39.07 54.55 -28.87
N ASP A 29 39.11 53.56 -29.75
CA ASP A 29 38.64 52.19 -29.43
C ASP A 29 39.45 51.52 -28.33
N SER A 30 40.76 51.77 -28.28
CA SER A 30 41.63 51.27 -27.22
C SER A 30 41.32 51.96 -25.89
N VAL A 31 40.99 53.25 -25.93
CA VAL A 31 40.56 54.01 -24.74
C VAL A 31 39.19 53.55 -24.25
N ARG A 32 38.24 53.28 -25.16
CA ARG A 32 36.90 52.74 -24.81
C ARG A 32 37.01 51.36 -24.16
N LYS A 33 37.76 50.42 -24.78
CA LYS A 33 38.02 49.09 -24.21
C LYS A 33 38.70 49.15 -22.83
N ALA A 34 39.65 50.07 -22.63
CA ALA A 34 40.30 50.28 -21.34
C ALA A 34 39.38 50.92 -20.28
N ARG A 35 38.43 51.78 -20.68
CA ARG A 35 37.41 52.34 -19.79
C ARG A 35 36.39 51.27 -19.37
N GLU A 36 35.96 50.42 -20.30
CA GLU A 36 35.06 49.29 -20.01
C GLU A 36 35.70 48.24 -19.10
N SER A 37 37.00 47.96 -19.27
CA SER A 37 37.72 47.04 -18.38
C SER A 37 37.92 47.61 -16.97
N ARG A 38 38.12 48.93 -16.82
CA ARG A 38 38.23 49.60 -15.50
C ARG A 38 36.91 49.71 -14.74
N LYS A 39 35.74 49.67 -15.42
CA LYS A 39 34.42 49.64 -14.74
C LYS A 39 34.10 48.29 -14.07
N ARG A 40 34.93 47.24 -14.24
CA ARG A 40 34.74 45.93 -13.59
C ARG A 40 35.30 45.86 -12.16
N GLY A 41 35.09 46.90 -11.35
CA GLY A 41 35.18 46.74 -9.89
C GLY A 41 33.88 46.09 -9.41
N ASN A 42 33.92 44.80 -9.04
CA ASN A 42 32.86 44.00 -8.38
C ASN A 42 31.41 44.55 -8.45
N LEU A 43 30.90 44.87 -9.65
CA LEU A 43 29.52 45.29 -9.81
C LEU A 43 28.64 44.09 -9.48
N ILE A 44 27.73 44.26 -8.51
CA ILE A 44 26.74 43.24 -8.17
C ILE A 44 25.90 43.00 -9.42
N LYS A 45 26.14 41.86 -10.08
CA LYS A 45 25.39 41.48 -11.28
C LYS A 45 23.90 41.36 -10.94
N PRO A 46 22.99 41.76 -11.84
CA PRO A 46 21.57 41.47 -11.71
C PRO A 46 21.32 39.98 -11.49
N ALA A 47 20.26 39.64 -10.73
CA ALA A 47 19.95 38.25 -10.37
C ALA A 47 19.79 37.34 -11.61
N ILE A 48 19.19 37.86 -12.68
CA ILE A 48 19.01 37.15 -13.96
C ILE A 48 20.32 36.70 -14.63
N ASN A 49 21.45 37.35 -14.30
CA ASN A 49 22.77 37.07 -14.84
C ASN A 49 23.68 36.35 -13.83
N CYS A 50 23.10 35.77 -12.78
CA CYS A 50 23.80 35.05 -11.74
C CYS A 50 23.55 33.55 -11.83
N THR A 51 24.54 32.74 -11.47
CA THR A 51 24.35 31.31 -11.27
C THR A 51 23.58 31.05 -9.97
N PRO A 52 22.86 29.92 -9.85
CA PRO A 52 22.17 29.55 -8.62
C PRO A 52 23.05 29.62 -7.36
N SER A 53 24.29 29.14 -7.42
CA SER A 53 25.19 29.20 -6.25
C SER A 53 25.63 30.63 -5.90
N THR A 54 25.68 31.54 -6.87
CA THR A 54 25.95 32.97 -6.60
C THR A 54 24.77 33.60 -5.87
N LEU A 55 23.54 33.29 -6.29
CA LEU A 55 22.32 33.74 -5.65
C LEU A 55 22.21 33.20 -4.23
N GLU A 56 22.50 31.92 -4.03
CA GLU A 56 22.50 31.26 -2.71
C GLU A 56 23.52 31.91 -1.75
N LYS A 57 24.75 32.19 -2.21
CA LYS A 57 25.75 32.91 -1.41
C LYS A 57 25.28 34.31 -1.01
N ARG A 58 24.60 35.01 -1.91
CA ARG A 58 24.02 36.33 -1.62
C ARG A 58 22.88 36.23 -0.61
N ALA A 59 22.03 35.20 -0.74
CA ALA A 59 20.95 34.95 0.19
C ALA A 59 21.46 34.64 1.60
N LYS A 60 22.45 33.76 1.73
CA LYS A 60 23.16 33.48 2.99
C LYS A 60 23.75 34.74 3.61
N LYS A 61 24.39 35.60 2.80
CA LYS A 61 24.96 36.87 3.28
C LYS A 61 23.90 37.84 3.81
N LEU A 62 22.75 37.94 3.15
CA LEU A 62 21.62 38.75 3.61
C LEU A 62 21.07 38.21 4.93
N ALA A 63 20.84 36.90 4.98
CA ALA A 63 20.40 36.19 6.16
C ALA A 63 21.32 36.48 7.37
N THR A 64 22.64 36.28 7.25
CA THR A 64 23.59 36.55 8.35
C THR A 64 23.47 37.99 8.90
N LYS A 65 23.25 38.99 8.02
CA LYS A 65 23.04 40.37 8.45
C LYS A 65 21.73 40.56 9.23
N ILE A 66 20.65 39.92 8.80
CA ILE A 66 19.37 40.01 9.50
C ILE A 66 19.48 39.32 10.87
N GLN A 67 20.14 38.17 10.94
CA GLN A 67 20.37 37.47 12.20
C GLN A 67 21.16 38.31 13.21
N SER A 68 22.21 39.02 12.76
CA SER A 68 22.97 39.89 13.64
C SER A 68 22.14 41.07 14.15
N ASN A 69 21.29 41.66 13.31
CA ASN A 69 20.44 42.77 13.72
C ASN A 69 19.41 42.34 14.77
N ILE A 70 18.72 41.22 14.53
CA ILE A 70 17.73 40.69 15.47
C ILE A 70 18.39 40.38 16.83
N LYS A 71 19.59 39.78 16.84
CA LYS A 71 20.31 39.52 18.10
C LYS A 71 20.61 40.80 18.90
N ASN A 72 20.85 41.92 18.23
CA ASN A 72 21.10 43.19 18.91
C ASN A 72 19.80 43.82 19.42
N ASP A 73 18.73 43.77 18.63
CA ASP A 73 17.48 44.47 18.93
C ASP A 73 16.62 43.74 19.95
N VAL A 74 16.73 42.42 20.07
CA VAL A 74 15.96 41.60 21.03
C VAL A 74 16.06 42.11 22.46
N LYS A 75 17.24 42.61 22.86
CA LYS A 75 17.48 43.12 24.23
C LYS A 75 16.68 44.38 24.56
N GLY A 76 16.19 45.11 23.56
CA GLY A 76 15.37 46.31 23.73
C GLY A 76 13.86 46.06 23.60
N VAL A 77 13.44 44.85 23.24
CA VAL A 77 12.04 44.50 22.95
C VAL A 77 11.51 43.42 23.88
N TYR A 78 12.32 42.41 24.20
CA TYR A 78 11.95 41.28 25.06
C TYR A 78 12.67 41.36 26.40
N HIS A 79 12.08 40.76 27.44
CA HIS A 79 12.71 40.68 28.75
C HIS A 79 13.92 39.72 28.71
N GLN A 80 14.90 39.93 29.57
CA GLN A 80 16.16 39.16 29.56
C GLN A 80 15.98 37.67 29.89
N SER A 81 14.85 37.30 30.50
CA SER A 81 14.47 35.90 30.75
C SER A 81 13.92 35.19 29.52
N ASP A 82 13.51 35.93 28.48
CA ASP A 82 12.80 35.37 27.34
C ASP A 82 13.79 34.89 26.27
N GLN A 83 13.65 33.65 25.83
CA GLN A 83 14.50 33.08 24.80
C GLN A 83 13.93 33.35 23.41
N VAL A 84 14.42 34.39 22.74
CA VAL A 84 14.04 34.70 21.35
C VAL A 84 14.95 33.98 20.37
N ILE A 85 14.35 33.15 19.50
CA ILE A 85 15.07 32.37 18.49
C ILE A 85 14.53 32.73 17.11
N LEU A 86 15.42 33.18 16.22
CA LEU A 86 15.11 33.34 14.80
C LEU A 86 15.25 31.98 14.10
N ASN A 87 14.13 31.37 13.70
CA ASN A 87 14.13 30.02 13.12
C ASN A 87 14.47 30.03 11.63
N ASN A 88 13.87 30.92 10.84
CA ASN A 88 14.15 31.06 9.41
C ASN A 88 13.85 32.47 8.90
N ILE A 89 14.32 32.75 7.69
CA ILE A 89 13.91 33.92 6.90
C ILE A 89 13.54 33.44 5.51
N GLU A 90 12.40 33.90 5.03
CA GLU A 90 11.94 33.69 3.66
C GLU A 90 11.87 35.03 2.92
N PHE A 91 12.38 35.07 1.69
CA PHE A 91 12.28 36.24 0.82
C PHE A 91 12.41 35.82 -0.65
N SER A 92 11.93 36.66 -1.56
CA SER A 92 12.09 36.43 -3.00
C SER A 92 12.79 37.59 -3.71
N VAL A 93 13.50 37.25 -4.77
CA VAL A 93 14.08 38.22 -5.72
C VAL A 93 13.30 38.13 -7.03
N ASN A 94 12.82 39.28 -7.52
CA ASN A 94 12.03 39.39 -8.74
C ASN A 94 10.78 38.49 -8.80
N LYS A 95 10.22 38.11 -7.63
CA LYS A 95 9.07 37.18 -7.50
C LYS A 95 9.28 35.79 -8.15
N LYS A 96 10.52 35.45 -8.53
CA LYS A 96 10.86 34.19 -9.19
C LYS A 96 11.85 33.37 -8.39
N ASP A 97 12.85 34.02 -7.79
CA ASP A 97 13.88 33.35 -7.00
C ASP A 97 13.50 33.44 -5.52
N CYS A 98 12.84 32.40 -5.00
CA CYS A 98 12.50 32.31 -3.57
C CYS A 98 13.66 31.68 -2.79
N PHE A 99 14.01 32.29 -1.66
CA PHE A 99 15.05 31.83 -0.74
C PHE A 99 14.45 31.66 0.64
N GLN A 100 14.67 30.49 1.23
CA GLN A 100 14.43 30.22 2.64
C GLN A 100 15.77 29.88 3.29
N VAL A 101 16.15 30.62 4.33
CA VAL A 101 17.37 30.39 5.09
C VAL A 101 17.00 30.05 6.52
N ASN A 102 17.26 28.81 6.92
CA ASN A 102 17.01 28.33 8.28
C ASN A 102 18.24 28.58 9.16
N TYR A 103 18.02 28.92 10.43
CA TYR A 103 19.08 29.11 11.42
C TYR A 103 18.98 28.06 12.52
N GLY A 104 20.14 27.61 12.99
CA GLY A 104 20.28 26.58 14.01
C GLY A 104 21.07 25.39 13.50
N PRO A 105 21.57 24.51 14.39
CA PRO A 105 22.07 23.22 13.96
C PRO A 105 20.93 22.45 13.29
N GLU A 106 21.18 21.86 12.11
CA GLU A 106 20.33 20.80 11.62
C GLU A 106 20.34 19.68 12.66
N ASN A 107 19.31 19.61 13.50
CA ASN A 107 19.16 18.49 14.40
C ASN A 107 18.88 17.27 13.52
N GLU A 108 19.90 16.44 13.29
CA GLU A 108 19.80 15.21 12.48
C GLU A 108 18.65 14.30 12.95
N ILE A 109 18.36 14.32 14.26
CA ILE A 109 17.23 13.62 14.88
C ILE A 109 15.88 14.18 14.38
N ASN A 110 15.76 15.50 14.25
CA ASN A 110 14.54 16.16 13.79
C ASN A 110 14.34 15.98 12.27
N GLU A 111 15.42 16.06 11.48
CA GLU A 111 15.38 15.79 10.04
C GLU A 111 15.04 14.32 9.74
N THR A 112 15.58 13.38 10.52
CA THR A 112 15.24 11.97 10.40
C THR A 112 13.78 11.69 10.74
N HIS A 113 13.26 12.32 11.79
CA HIS A 113 11.85 12.22 12.17
C HIS A 113 10.92 12.84 11.11
N LYS A 114 11.29 14.01 10.57
CA LYS A 114 10.59 14.69 9.47
C LYS A 114 10.52 13.79 8.24
N LEU A 115 11.64 13.23 7.80
CA LEU A 115 11.68 12.30 6.66
C LEU A 115 10.82 11.06 6.89
N ARG A 116 10.88 10.44 8.07
CA ARG A 116 10.03 9.28 8.41
C ARG A 116 8.53 9.64 8.37
N SER A 117 8.17 10.81 8.88
CA SER A 117 6.79 11.30 8.88
C SER A 117 6.27 11.54 7.46
N VAL A 118 7.11 12.10 6.59
CA VAL A 118 6.79 12.31 5.17
C VAL A 118 6.65 10.99 4.43
N VAL A 119 7.59 10.03 4.62
CA VAL A 119 7.47 8.68 4.04
C VAL A 119 6.14 8.04 4.46
N LYS A 120 5.80 8.11 5.75
CA LYS A 120 4.52 7.59 6.26
C LYS A 120 3.32 8.27 5.59
N ALA A 121 3.32 9.60 5.46
CA ALA A 121 2.22 10.33 4.83
C ALA A 121 2.08 10.00 3.34
N VAL A 122 3.19 9.84 2.63
CA VAL A 122 3.21 9.41 1.22
C VAL A 122 2.62 8.00 1.08
N ASP A 123 3.02 7.07 1.94
CA ASP A 123 2.59 5.67 1.87
C ASP A 123 1.11 5.51 2.27
N GLN A 124 0.68 6.14 3.37
CA GLN A 124 -0.72 6.12 3.80
C GLN A 124 -1.63 6.89 2.85
N GLY A 125 -1.14 7.99 2.27
CA GLY A 125 -1.87 8.80 1.30
C GLY A 125 -1.86 8.23 -0.12
N GLN A 126 -1.12 7.14 -0.37
CA GLN A 126 -0.91 6.55 -1.70
C GLN A 126 -0.43 7.60 -2.74
N ILE A 127 0.42 8.53 -2.29
CA ILE A 127 0.91 9.63 -3.13
C ILE A 127 1.95 9.07 -4.09
N SER A 128 1.73 9.26 -5.39
CA SER A 128 2.70 8.82 -6.40
C SER A 128 4.01 9.60 -6.28
N ARG A 129 5.11 9.00 -6.75
CA ARG A 129 6.43 9.65 -6.79
C ARG A 129 6.39 10.97 -7.58
N GLU A 130 5.66 11.00 -8.69
CA GLU A 130 5.47 12.19 -9.53
C GLU A 130 4.69 13.27 -8.78
N SER A 131 3.53 12.92 -8.21
CA SER A 131 2.70 13.85 -7.44
C SER A 131 3.47 14.42 -6.24
N TYR A 132 4.29 13.62 -5.55
CA TYR A 132 5.13 14.11 -4.46
C TYR A 132 6.22 15.07 -4.97
N ARG A 133 6.83 14.82 -6.14
CA ARG A 133 7.80 15.74 -6.75
C ARG A 133 7.19 17.09 -7.06
N GLU A 134 5.99 17.11 -7.63
CA GLU A 134 5.26 18.35 -7.92
C GLU A 134 4.95 19.11 -6.62
N LEU A 135 4.47 18.41 -5.59
CA LEU A 135 4.19 19.00 -4.29
C LEU A 135 5.45 19.60 -3.63
N ALA A 136 6.56 18.86 -3.63
CA ALA A 136 7.83 19.32 -3.08
C ALA A 136 8.50 20.42 -3.92
N ALA A 137 8.09 20.62 -5.16
CA ALA A 137 8.57 21.74 -5.99
C ALA A 137 7.91 23.07 -5.61
N VAL A 138 6.68 23.03 -5.07
CA VAL A 138 5.93 24.22 -4.64
C VAL A 138 6.17 24.55 -3.18
N GLU A 139 6.28 23.54 -2.32
CA GLU A 139 6.49 23.71 -0.87
C GLU A 139 7.97 23.52 -0.49
N ALA A 140 8.66 24.63 -0.24
CA ALA A 140 10.09 24.62 0.09
C ALA A 140 10.44 23.87 1.38
N ASN A 141 9.48 23.73 2.31
CA ASN A 141 9.69 23.01 3.55
C ASN A 141 9.65 21.48 3.41
N LEU A 142 9.15 20.95 2.29
CA LEU A 142 9.09 19.51 2.07
C LEU A 142 10.45 18.93 1.68
N PRO A 143 10.84 17.75 2.22
CA PRO A 143 12.04 17.07 1.76
C PRO A 143 11.97 16.74 0.27
N ARG A 144 13.10 16.84 -0.42
CA ARG A 144 13.20 16.44 -1.82
C ARG A 144 12.85 14.96 -1.99
N GLU A 145 12.24 14.63 -3.12
CA GLU A 145 11.79 13.27 -3.42
C GLU A 145 12.92 12.23 -3.26
N ASN A 146 14.13 12.51 -3.76
CA ASN A 146 15.26 11.58 -3.60
C ASN A 146 15.56 11.26 -2.12
N SER A 147 15.45 12.24 -1.22
CA SER A 147 15.67 12.02 0.22
C SER A 147 14.57 11.15 0.83
N VAL A 148 13.31 11.34 0.41
CA VAL A 148 12.18 10.51 0.82
C VAL A 148 12.34 9.07 0.30
N SER A 149 12.71 8.91 -0.97
CA SER A 149 12.96 7.61 -1.59
C SER A 149 14.10 6.86 -0.91
N ASN A 150 15.24 7.52 -0.64
CA ASN A 150 16.36 6.92 0.07
C ASN A 150 15.96 6.51 1.50
N LYS A 151 15.15 7.34 2.18
CA LYS A 151 14.66 6.99 3.51
C LYS A 151 13.72 5.78 3.46
N ARG A 152 12.88 5.67 2.44
CA ARG A 152 12.00 4.53 2.21
C ARG A 152 12.79 3.25 1.99
N ILE A 153 13.82 3.29 1.14
CA ILE A 153 14.75 2.16 0.92
C ILE A 153 15.39 1.73 2.24
N ALA A 154 15.94 2.68 3.01
CA ALA A 154 16.56 2.37 4.31
C ALA A 154 15.57 1.74 5.32
N ILE A 155 14.30 2.16 5.30
CA ILE A 155 13.24 1.53 6.11
C ILE A 155 12.98 0.11 5.61
N THR A 156 12.83 -0.08 4.30
CA THR A 156 12.61 -1.40 3.68
C THR A 156 13.75 -2.36 4.00
N ASP A 157 15.00 -1.93 3.91
CA ASP A 157 16.17 -2.75 4.22
C ASP A 157 16.19 -3.17 5.70
N ASN A 158 15.88 -2.25 6.60
CA ASN A 158 15.74 -2.55 8.03
C ASN A 158 14.59 -3.55 8.28
N MET A 159 13.44 -3.34 7.64
CA MET A 159 12.30 -4.25 7.75
C MET A 159 12.62 -5.65 7.19
N ASN A 160 13.38 -5.75 6.10
CA ASN A 160 13.80 -7.03 5.53
C ASN A 160 14.77 -7.80 6.42
N GLN A 161 15.50 -7.13 7.31
CA GLN A 161 16.32 -7.77 8.34
C GLN A 161 15.47 -8.35 9.48
N LEU A 162 14.33 -7.72 9.79
CA LEU A 162 13.44 -8.13 10.88
C LEU A 162 12.39 -9.15 10.44
N ILE A 163 11.84 -8.97 9.24
CA ILE A 163 10.81 -9.81 8.63
C ILE A 163 11.27 -10.07 7.21
N LYS A 164 12.03 -11.16 7.04
CA LYS A 164 12.59 -11.50 5.73
C LYS A 164 11.48 -11.89 4.77
N ILE A 165 11.55 -11.35 3.56
CA ILE A 165 10.74 -11.80 2.44
C ILE A 165 11.48 -12.93 1.74
N SER A 166 10.92 -14.13 1.80
CA SER A 166 11.44 -15.32 1.15
C SER A 166 10.72 -15.55 -0.18
N LEU A 167 11.49 -15.93 -1.19
CA LEU A 167 10.96 -16.33 -2.49
C LEU A 167 10.84 -17.85 -2.52
N VAL A 168 9.69 -18.34 -2.99
CA VAL A 168 9.38 -19.77 -3.14
C VAL A 168 9.23 -20.03 -4.63
N ASP A 169 10.10 -20.88 -5.18
CA ASP A 169 9.97 -21.33 -6.56
C ASP A 169 8.84 -22.36 -6.69
N MET A 170 7.80 -21.99 -7.42
CA MET A 170 6.64 -22.81 -7.75
C MET A 170 6.84 -23.62 -9.03
N ASN A 171 7.75 -23.20 -9.93
CA ASN A 171 8.03 -23.86 -11.20
C ASN A 171 8.89 -25.13 -11.03
N GLY A 172 9.54 -25.29 -9.87
CA GLY A 172 10.15 -26.55 -9.47
C GLY A 172 9.15 -27.73 -9.46
N ARG A 173 7.85 -27.44 -9.45
CA ARG A 173 6.74 -28.40 -9.60
C ARG A 173 6.42 -28.71 -11.07
N ASP A 174 6.48 -27.73 -11.95
CA ASP A 174 6.04 -27.86 -13.35
C ASP A 174 6.92 -28.85 -14.16
N LYS A 175 8.17 -29.11 -13.74
CA LYS A 175 8.99 -30.20 -14.31
C LYS A 175 8.39 -31.60 -14.10
N LEU A 176 7.46 -31.76 -13.16
CA LEU A 176 6.73 -33.00 -12.92
C LEU A 176 5.39 -33.04 -13.69
N GLU A 177 4.80 -31.88 -13.98
CA GLU A 177 3.50 -31.75 -14.67
C GLU A 177 3.63 -31.55 -16.20
N GLU A 178 4.76 -31.03 -16.72
CA GLU A 178 5.05 -30.95 -18.17
C GLU A 178 5.19 -32.33 -18.85
N ALA A 179 5.30 -33.41 -18.08
CA ALA A 179 5.17 -34.78 -18.60
C ALA A 179 3.73 -35.11 -19.06
N LEU A 180 2.74 -34.26 -18.73
CA LEU A 180 1.32 -34.48 -18.98
C LEU A 180 0.66 -33.28 -19.68
N GLY A 181 1.22 -32.90 -20.84
CA GLY A 181 0.48 -32.27 -21.93
C GLY A 181 0.36 -30.75 -21.88
N SER A 182 0.79 -30.08 -22.95
CA SER A 182 0.34 -28.73 -23.28
C SER A 182 0.19 -28.57 -24.78
N ASP A 183 -0.88 -27.89 -25.19
CA ASP A 183 -0.90 -27.17 -26.45
C ASP A 183 -1.58 -25.80 -26.27
N GLU A 184 -1.13 -24.88 -27.13
CA GLU A 184 -1.70 -23.61 -27.54
C GLU A 184 -1.32 -22.26 -26.87
N SER A 185 -0.41 -21.59 -27.58
CA SER A 185 -0.62 -20.34 -28.37
C SER A 185 -0.71 -18.93 -27.72
N LYS A 186 0.43 -18.22 -27.90
CA LYS A 186 0.74 -16.80 -28.23
C LYS A 186 -0.36 -15.72 -28.24
N PHE A 187 -0.04 -14.57 -27.60
CA PHE A 187 0.09 -13.20 -28.19
C PHE A 187 0.79 -12.26 -27.17
N ARG A 188 1.97 -11.70 -27.51
CA ARG A 188 2.89 -10.93 -26.62
C ARG A 188 2.87 -9.42 -26.88
N ASN A 189 3.18 -8.65 -25.83
CA ASN A 189 3.55 -7.23 -25.89
C ASN A 189 4.85 -7.05 -25.06
N PRO A 190 6.04 -6.87 -25.67
CA PRO A 190 7.30 -7.43 -25.16
C PRO A 190 7.94 -6.75 -23.91
N GLU A 191 7.64 -5.48 -23.60
CA GLU A 191 8.41 -4.75 -22.56
C GLU A 191 7.82 -4.83 -21.14
N ILE A 192 6.54 -5.18 -20.96
CA ILE A 192 5.93 -5.45 -19.65
C ILE A 192 5.81 -6.97 -19.39
N THR A 193 5.85 -7.78 -20.44
CA THR A 193 5.66 -9.23 -20.30
C THR A 193 6.89 -9.95 -19.80
N GLN A 194 8.12 -9.49 -20.01
CA GLN A 194 9.28 -10.33 -19.68
C GLN A 194 9.52 -10.43 -18.17
N GLU A 195 9.52 -9.31 -17.42
CA GLU A 195 9.56 -9.35 -15.94
C GLU A 195 8.34 -10.06 -15.32
N ALA A 196 7.14 -9.89 -15.91
CA ALA A 196 5.94 -10.54 -15.41
C ALA A 196 5.91 -12.06 -15.70
N ILE A 197 6.52 -12.50 -16.80
CA ILE A 197 6.71 -13.91 -17.16
C ILE A 197 7.79 -14.54 -16.28
N ASP A 198 8.85 -13.82 -15.94
CA ASP A 198 9.92 -14.32 -15.07
C ASP A 198 9.46 -14.45 -13.60
N ILE A 199 8.40 -13.73 -13.18
CA ILE A 199 7.74 -13.86 -11.86
C ILE A 199 6.60 -14.90 -11.89
N MET A 200 6.13 -15.34 -13.07
CA MET A 200 5.15 -16.43 -13.15
C MET A 200 5.78 -17.71 -12.60
N GLY A 201 5.38 -18.07 -11.39
CA GLY A 201 5.95 -19.19 -10.66
C GLY A 201 6.76 -18.81 -9.42
N ILE A 202 6.87 -17.54 -9.04
CA ILE A 202 7.53 -17.17 -7.79
C ILE A 202 6.47 -16.78 -6.76
N GLY A 203 6.35 -17.60 -5.72
CA GLY A 203 5.62 -17.29 -4.51
C GLY A 203 6.44 -16.43 -3.56
N ILE A 204 5.75 -15.62 -2.77
CA ILE A 204 6.33 -14.79 -1.72
C ILE A 204 5.86 -15.32 -0.38
N TYR A 205 6.79 -15.50 0.54
CA TYR A 205 6.54 -15.95 1.91
C TYR A 205 7.16 -14.99 2.92
N ARG A 206 6.41 -14.69 3.99
CA ARG A 206 6.88 -14.04 5.22
C ARG A 206 6.48 -14.91 6.41
N SER A 207 7.44 -15.15 7.29
CA SER A 207 7.21 -15.90 8.52
C SER A 207 6.16 -15.21 9.38
N ILE A 208 5.16 -15.97 9.84
CA ILE A 208 4.18 -15.46 10.80
C ILE A 208 4.86 -15.19 12.14
N LYS A 209 5.85 -16.02 12.53
CA LYS A 209 6.62 -15.82 13.76
C LYS A 209 7.41 -14.51 13.74
N ASP A 210 8.09 -14.20 12.64
CA ASP A 210 8.84 -12.94 12.51
C ASP A 210 7.91 -11.72 12.57
N ILE A 211 6.77 -11.78 11.88
CA ILE A 211 5.77 -10.71 11.94
C ILE A 211 5.25 -10.54 13.37
N LEU A 212 4.91 -11.62 14.06
CA LEU A 212 4.43 -11.58 15.45
C LEU A 212 5.50 -11.04 16.40
N ASN A 213 6.75 -11.48 16.28
CA ASN A 213 7.88 -10.99 17.07
C ASN A 213 8.08 -9.48 16.92
N TYR A 214 7.86 -8.95 15.71
CA TYR A 214 7.93 -7.52 15.46
C TYR A 214 6.74 -6.75 16.05
N ILE A 215 5.52 -7.30 15.96
CA ILE A 215 4.28 -6.58 16.28
C ILE A 215 3.86 -6.68 17.76
N ILE A 216 4.11 -7.82 18.41
CA ILE A 216 3.72 -8.06 19.81
C ILE A 216 4.27 -6.99 20.76
N PRO A 217 5.56 -6.58 20.70
CA PRO A 217 6.09 -5.52 21.56
C PRO A 217 5.31 -4.20 21.42
N TYR A 218 4.96 -3.84 20.18
CA TYR A 218 4.18 -2.64 19.88
C TYR A 218 2.74 -2.73 20.43
N LEU A 219 2.08 -3.87 20.26
CA LEU A 219 0.72 -4.07 20.78
C LEU A 219 0.67 -4.11 22.30
N LYS A 220 1.73 -4.59 22.95
CA LYS A 220 1.93 -4.51 24.41
C LYS A 220 2.05 -3.05 24.87
N GLU A 221 2.87 -2.24 24.19
CA GLU A 221 3.01 -0.81 24.49
C GLU A 221 1.67 -0.06 24.34
N LYS A 222 0.88 -0.42 23.32
CA LYS A 222 -0.47 0.12 23.08
C LYS A 222 -1.55 -0.44 24.01
N LYS A 223 -1.21 -1.32 24.95
CA LYS A 223 -2.14 -1.99 25.89
C LYS A 223 -3.27 -2.76 25.19
N VAL A 224 -3.05 -3.16 23.92
CA VAL A 224 -3.95 -4.06 23.18
C VAL A 224 -3.77 -5.48 23.70
N LEU A 225 -2.51 -5.88 23.89
CA LEU A 225 -2.15 -7.12 24.58
C LEU A 225 -1.82 -6.82 26.04
N ARG A 226 -2.34 -7.62 26.97
CA ARG A 226 -2.24 -7.39 28.42
C ARG A 226 -1.49 -8.53 29.09
N LEU A 227 -0.80 -8.24 30.19
CA LEU A 227 -0.09 -9.27 30.98
C LEU A 227 -1.05 -10.25 31.67
N SER A 228 -2.28 -9.81 31.96
CA SER A 228 -3.31 -10.64 32.59
C SER A 228 -3.90 -11.69 31.66
N ASP A 229 -3.68 -11.56 30.34
CA ASP A 229 -4.20 -12.44 29.31
C ASP A 229 -3.14 -12.64 28.23
N THR A 230 -2.41 -13.74 28.34
CA THR A 230 -1.33 -14.10 27.42
C THR A 230 -1.83 -14.84 26.18
N THR A 231 -3.14 -14.84 25.92
CA THR A 231 -3.73 -15.50 24.75
C THR A 231 -3.91 -14.51 23.60
N ILE A 232 -3.32 -14.83 22.45
CA ILE A 232 -3.50 -14.11 21.20
C ILE A 232 -4.44 -14.91 20.30
N HIS A 233 -5.55 -14.30 19.93
CA HIS A 233 -6.50 -14.89 18.99
C HIS A 233 -6.12 -14.48 17.56
N LEU A 234 -5.77 -15.44 16.72
CA LEU A 234 -5.37 -15.23 15.32
C LEU A 234 -6.46 -15.72 14.38
N ARG A 235 -6.91 -14.85 13.47
CA ARG A 235 -7.75 -15.23 12.34
C ARG A 235 -6.93 -15.30 11.07
N ILE A 236 -6.89 -16.47 10.45
CA ILE A 236 -6.27 -16.72 9.16
C ILE A 236 -7.34 -16.58 8.07
N SER A 237 -6.98 -15.91 6.98
CA SER A 237 -7.87 -15.69 5.84
C SER A 237 -7.10 -15.73 4.53
N GLY A 238 -7.71 -16.30 3.49
CA GLY A 238 -7.18 -16.29 2.14
C GLY A 238 -8.24 -15.94 1.11
N ASP A 239 -7.80 -15.39 -0.02
CA ASP A 239 -8.65 -15.05 -1.17
C ASP A 239 -7.79 -15.04 -2.44
N ARG A 240 -8.44 -15.27 -3.58
CA ARG A 240 -7.87 -15.08 -4.90
C ARG A 240 -8.43 -13.85 -5.58
N ARG A 241 -7.50 -13.00 -5.99
CA ARG A 241 -7.81 -11.79 -6.74
C ARG A 241 -7.22 -11.82 -8.15
N ASN A 242 -8.04 -11.49 -9.14
CA ASN A 242 -7.53 -11.15 -10.47
C ASN A 242 -6.84 -9.79 -10.41
N VAL A 243 -5.55 -9.75 -10.75
CA VAL A 243 -4.74 -8.53 -10.88
C VAL A 243 -4.55 -8.27 -12.38
N GLY A 244 -5.18 -7.20 -12.87
CA GLY A 244 -5.29 -6.95 -14.31
C GLY A 244 -6.19 -7.97 -15.02
N ARG A 245 -5.98 -8.14 -16.34
CA ARG A 245 -6.80 -9.04 -17.17
C ARG A 245 -6.31 -10.49 -17.21
N LYS A 246 -5.06 -10.76 -16.80
CA LYS A 246 -4.39 -12.04 -17.09
C LYS A 246 -3.85 -12.79 -15.86
N ILE A 247 -3.41 -12.08 -14.82
CA ILE A 247 -2.70 -12.73 -13.71
C ILE A 247 -3.63 -12.83 -12.50
N LYS A 248 -3.78 -14.04 -12.00
CA LYS A 248 -4.56 -14.31 -10.79
C LYS A 248 -3.56 -14.51 -9.66
N HIS A 249 -3.77 -13.80 -8.56
CA HIS A 249 -2.95 -13.94 -7.37
C HIS A 249 -3.78 -14.55 -6.26
N VAL A 250 -3.15 -15.41 -5.48
CA VAL A 250 -3.69 -15.94 -4.23
C VAL A 250 -2.92 -15.30 -3.10
N MET A 251 -3.64 -14.80 -2.11
CA MET A 251 -3.07 -14.13 -0.95
C MET A 251 -3.58 -14.80 0.32
N LEU A 252 -2.66 -15.07 1.25
CA LEU A 252 -2.97 -15.48 2.61
C LEU A 252 -2.56 -14.38 3.58
N THR A 253 -3.44 -14.09 4.53
CA THR A 253 -3.26 -13.08 5.56
C THR A 253 -3.65 -13.64 6.92
N PHE A 254 -3.16 -13.00 7.97
CA PHE A 254 -3.71 -13.20 9.31
C PHE A 254 -3.99 -11.86 10.00
N MET A 255 -4.83 -11.92 11.03
CA MET A 255 -5.21 -10.78 11.86
C MET A 255 -5.17 -11.18 13.34
N ILE A 256 -4.79 -10.23 14.20
CA ILE A 256 -4.87 -10.37 15.66
C ILE A 256 -6.23 -9.84 16.13
N LEU A 257 -7.10 -10.74 16.62
CA LEU A 257 -8.47 -10.41 17.00
C LEU A 257 -8.56 -9.67 18.35
N ASN A 258 -7.53 -9.71 19.19
CA ASN A 258 -7.47 -8.94 20.44
C ASN A 258 -7.66 -7.43 20.19
N HIS A 259 -7.34 -6.96 18.98
CA HIS A 259 -7.55 -5.57 18.56
C HIS A 259 -9.00 -5.28 18.14
N LYS A 260 -9.95 -5.38 19.10
CA LYS A 260 -11.42 -5.30 18.88
C LYS A 260 -11.89 -4.14 17.99
N GLU A 261 -11.30 -2.96 18.14
CA GLU A 261 -11.73 -1.76 17.42
C GLU A 261 -11.29 -1.71 15.94
N ARG A 262 -10.44 -2.64 15.48
CA ARG A 262 -9.78 -2.52 14.16
C ARG A 262 -9.95 -3.72 13.22
N HIS A 263 -10.93 -4.57 13.48
CA HIS A 263 -11.20 -5.78 12.68
C HIS A 263 -11.55 -5.54 11.20
N HIS A 264 -11.94 -4.31 10.84
CA HIS A 264 -12.30 -3.94 9.46
C HIS A 264 -11.23 -3.08 8.76
N HIS A 265 -10.12 -2.76 9.43
CA HIS A 265 -9.05 -1.94 8.85
C HIS A 265 -8.04 -2.83 8.11
N ALA A 266 -7.83 -2.54 6.83
CA ALA A 266 -6.90 -3.27 5.98
C ALA A 266 -5.47 -3.31 6.54
N ASP A 267 -5.05 -2.26 7.25
CA ASP A 267 -3.72 -2.15 7.88
C ASP A 267 -3.44 -3.22 8.95
N TYR A 268 -4.48 -3.95 9.39
CA TYR A 268 -4.40 -5.01 10.41
C TYR A 268 -4.51 -6.42 9.81
N HIS A 269 -4.53 -6.53 8.48
CA HIS A 269 -4.39 -7.78 7.77
C HIS A 269 -2.94 -7.97 7.34
N TYR A 270 -2.21 -8.83 8.04
CA TYR A 270 -0.80 -9.08 7.78
C TYR A 270 -0.66 -10.18 6.73
N THR A 271 -0.20 -9.83 5.53
CA THR A 271 0.06 -10.80 4.45
C THR A 271 1.24 -11.70 4.78
N THR A 272 1.06 -13.01 4.71
CA THR A 272 2.15 -14.00 4.90
C THR A 272 2.53 -14.65 3.59
N VAL A 273 1.55 -14.99 2.76
CA VAL A 273 1.78 -15.68 1.49
C VAL A 273 1.14 -14.89 0.36
N LEU A 274 1.86 -14.72 -0.74
CA LEU A 274 1.33 -14.14 -1.97
C LEU A 274 1.96 -14.85 -3.17
N TYR A 275 1.16 -15.40 -4.07
CA TYR A 275 1.70 -16.04 -5.27
C TYR A 275 0.79 -15.89 -6.48
N PRO A 276 1.35 -15.82 -7.70
CA PRO A 276 0.58 -15.91 -8.92
C PRO A 276 0.15 -17.36 -9.17
N GLY A 277 -1.13 -17.60 -9.42
CA GLY A 277 -1.60 -18.95 -9.74
C GLY A 277 -3.09 -19.22 -9.51
N THR A 278 -3.38 -20.50 -9.30
CA THR A 278 -4.73 -21.00 -9.02
C THR A 278 -4.85 -21.46 -7.58
N GLU A 279 -6.05 -21.31 -7.01
CA GLU A 279 -6.41 -21.99 -5.77
C GLU A 279 -6.73 -23.43 -6.15
N ASN A 280 -5.74 -24.29 -6.04
CA ASN A 280 -5.94 -25.73 -6.08
C ASN A 280 -5.28 -26.31 -4.82
N TYR A 281 -5.75 -27.47 -4.37
CA TYR A 281 -5.33 -28.09 -3.12
C TYR A 281 -3.81 -28.30 -3.08
N ASN A 282 -3.30 -28.99 -4.09
CA ASN A 282 -1.92 -29.35 -4.31
C ASN A 282 -0.93 -28.16 -4.24
N THR A 283 -1.23 -27.07 -4.93
CA THR A 283 -0.44 -25.84 -4.96
C THR A 283 -0.47 -25.13 -3.61
N LEU A 284 -1.64 -25.08 -2.96
CA LEU A 284 -1.77 -24.50 -1.63
C LEU A 284 -1.00 -25.33 -0.60
N GLU A 285 -1.11 -26.65 -0.61
CA GLU A 285 -0.35 -27.55 0.26
C GLU A 285 1.15 -27.27 0.18
N PHE A 286 1.68 -27.20 -1.04
CA PHE A 286 3.10 -26.95 -1.27
C PHE A 286 3.54 -25.58 -0.75
N ILE A 287 2.89 -24.49 -1.17
CA ILE A 287 3.33 -23.14 -0.81
C ILE A 287 3.05 -22.78 0.65
N LEU A 288 1.98 -23.33 1.23
CA LEU A 288 1.62 -23.07 2.61
C LEU A 288 2.37 -23.94 3.59
N ASN A 289 3.10 -24.99 3.17
CA ASN A 289 3.79 -25.89 4.09
C ASN A 289 4.65 -25.16 5.16
N PRO A 290 5.51 -24.18 4.83
CA PRO A 290 6.25 -23.42 5.85
C PRO A 290 5.32 -22.67 6.82
N PHE A 291 4.28 -22.02 6.29
CA PHE A 291 3.29 -21.31 7.08
C PHE A 291 2.53 -22.25 8.04
N LEU A 292 2.09 -23.41 7.55
CA LEU A 292 1.34 -24.40 8.33
C LEU A 292 2.19 -24.98 9.46
N ASN A 293 3.47 -25.26 9.21
CA ASN A 293 4.40 -25.73 10.25
C ASN A 293 4.63 -24.66 11.33
N GLU A 294 4.80 -23.40 10.95
CA GLU A 294 4.88 -22.31 11.93
C GLU A 294 3.59 -22.18 12.73
N LEU A 295 2.43 -22.32 12.09
CA LEU A 295 1.13 -22.18 12.72
C LEU A 295 0.84 -23.31 13.71
N ARG A 296 1.22 -24.56 13.39
CA ARG A 296 1.20 -25.70 14.34
C ARG A 296 2.08 -25.43 15.54
N SER A 297 3.33 -25.00 15.30
CA SER A 297 4.25 -24.67 16.38
C SER A 297 3.73 -23.53 17.28
N LEU A 298 3.04 -22.53 16.73
CA LEU A 298 2.44 -21.44 17.51
C LEU A 298 1.31 -21.97 18.40
N LYS A 299 0.48 -22.87 17.88
CA LYS A 299 -0.62 -23.49 18.64
C LYS A 299 -0.11 -24.37 19.78
N GLU A 300 0.93 -25.18 19.51
CA GLU A 300 1.44 -26.18 20.45
C GLU A 300 2.38 -25.57 21.50
N ASN A 301 3.30 -24.70 21.07
CA ASN A 301 4.41 -24.24 21.90
C ASN A 301 4.30 -22.76 22.28
N GLY A 302 3.36 -22.01 21.70
CA GLY A 302 3.30 -20.56 21.85
C GLY A 302 4.44 -19.83 21.14
N LEU A 303 4.66 -18.56 21.52
CA LEU A 303 5.74 -17.71 21.06
C LEU A 303 6.25 -16.84 22.20
N GLU A 304 7.54 -16.92 22.50
CA GLU A 304 8.17 -16.01 23.45
C GLU A 304 8.49 -14.68 22.76
N ALA A 305 7.83 -13.60 23.21
CA ALA A 305 8.03 -12.26 22.67
C ALA A 305 7.89 -11.20 23.76
N ALA A 306 8.84 -10.26 23.79
CA ALA A 306 8.94 -9.23 24.84
C ALA A 306 8.97 -9.79 26.28
N GLY A 307 9.68 -10.91 26.47
CA GLY A 307 9.89 -11.60 27.75
C GLY A 307 8.67 -12.33 28.29
N ILE A 308 7.68 -12.63 27.44
CA ILE A 308 6.43 -13.29 27.81
C ILE A 308 6.18 -14.41 26.81
N LEU A 309 5.77 -15.58 27.31
CA LEU A 309 5.26 -16.66 26.48
C LEU A 309 3.79 -16.39 26.13
N TRP A 310 3.50 -16.15 24.86
CA TRP A 310 2.15 -15.96 24.33
C TRP A 310 1.59 -17.27 23.80
N ASN A 311 0.35 -17.57 24.18
CA ASN A 311 -0.41 -18.72 23.67
C ASN A 311 -1.30 -18.28 22.51
N PHE A 312 -1.65 -19.19 21.61
CA PHE A 312 -2.40 -18.86 20.41
C PHE A 312 -3.68 -19.67 20.26
N GLU A 313 -4.79 -18.96 20.10
CA GLU A 313 -6.03 -19.54 19.59
C GLU A 313 -6.19 -19.21 18.12
N LEU A 314 -6.46 -20.22 17.31
CA LEU A 314 -6.53 -20.10 15.86
C LEU A 314 -7.97 -20.17 15.38
N TYR A 315 -8.27 -19.30 14.43
CA TYR A 315 -9.54 -19.20 13.71
C TYR A 315 -9.26 -19.12 12.22
N PHE A 316 -10.15 -19.66 11.41
CA PHE A 316 -10.03 -19.58 9.95
C PHE A 316 -11.32 -19.06 9.34
N SER A 317 -11.20 -18.12 8.40
CA SER A 317 -12.34 -17.57 7.67
C SER A 317 -11.92 -17.12 6.28
N SER A 318 -12.66 -17.56 5.27
CA SER A 318 -12.50 -17.16 3.87
C SER A 318 -13.81 -17.34 3.12
N ASP A 319 -13.83 -16.95 1.85
CA ASP A 319 -14.92 -17.35 0.96
C ASP A 319 -15.04 -18.88 0.90
N TRP A 320 -16.25 -19.35 0.54
CA TRP A 320 -16.57 -20.77 0.58
C TRP A 320 -15.62 -21.63 -0.28
N LYS A 321 -15.17 -21.12 -1.42
CA LYS A 321 -14.33 -21.90 -2.34
C LYS A 321 -12.93 -22.08 -1.76
N PHE A 322 -12.32 -21.01 -1.29
CA PHE A 322 -11.01 -21.09 -0.63
C PHE A 322 -11.09 -21.97 0.63
N LEU A 323 -12.17 -21.81 1.40
CA LEU A 323 -12.45 -22.59 2.61
C LEU A 323 -12.57 -24.08 2.30
N ALA A 324 -13.34 -24.43 1.27
CA ALA A 324 -13.52 -25.81 0.85
C ALA A 324 -12.20 -26.47 0.47
N ILE A 325 -11.33 -25.76 -0.26
CA ILE A 325 -10.02 -26.29 -0.64
C ILE A 325 -9.14 -26.50 0.59
N CYS A 326 -9.06 -25.53 1.52
CA CYS A 326 -8.26 -25.68 2.74
C CYS A 326 -8.76 -26.80 3.66
N LEU A 327 -10.05 -27.14 3.61
CA LEU A 327 -10.64 -28.25 4.37
C LEU A 327 -10.64 -29.59 3.62
N GLY A 328 -10.13 -29.62 2.39
CA GLY A 328 -10.15 -30.81 1.55
C GLY A 328 -11.57 -31.27 1.17
N LEU A 329 -12.52 -30.34 1.08
CA LEU A 329 -13.91 -30.62 0.69
C LEU A 329 -14.08 -30.75 -0.82
N ASN A 330 -15.11 -31.48 -1.21
CA ASN A 330 -15.59 -31.54 -2.59
C ASN A 330 -16.28 -30.23 -3.02
N GLY A 331 -16.80 -30.20 -4.25
CA GLY A 331 -17.44 -29.02 -4.83
C GLY A 331 -18.77 -28.64 -4.16
N PRO A 332 -19.24 -27.38 -4.34
CA PRO A 332 -20.42 -26.85 -3.63
C PRO A 332 -21.73 -27.48 -4.09
N THR A 333 -21.72 -28.17 -5.22
CA THR A 333 -22.89 -28.81 -5.84
C THR A 333 -23.04 -30.29 -5.46
N SER A 334 -22.06 -30.82 -4.72
CA SER A 334 -21.99 -32.21 -4.27
C SER A 334 -23.11 -32.55 -3.31
N ASN A 335 -23.38 -33.84 -3.11
CA ASN A 335 -24.42 -34.27 -2.18
C ASN A 335 -24.07 -33.87 -0.73
N PHE A 336 -22.81 -34.01 -0.33
CA PHE A 336 -22.32 -33.58 0.98
C PHE A 336 -21.32 -32.44 0.78
N PHE A 337 -21.76 -31.20 0.98
CA PHE A 337 -20.99 -29.98 0.70
C PHE A 337 -20.66 -29.19 1.99
N CYS A 338 -21.31 -29.51 3.10
CA CYS A 338 -21.22 -28.73 4.32
C CYS A 338 -19.89 -28.98 5.07
N PRO A 339 -19.16 -27.92 5.45
CA PRO A 339 -17.96 -28.05 6.27
C PRO A 339 -18.20 -28.55 7.70
N TRP A 340 -19.39 -28.32 8.26
CA TRP A 340 -19.67 -28.51 9.68
C TRP A 340 -20.48 -29.75 10.02
N CYS A 341 -21.37 -30.20 9.12
CA CYS A 341 -22.26 -31.32 9.37
C CYS A 341 -22.38 -32.24 8.15
N SER A 342 -23.04 -33.39 8.33
CA SER A 342 -23.23 -34.39 7.28
C SER A 342 -24.51 -34.19 6.48
N CYS A 343 -25.05 -32.97 6.44
CA CYS A 343 -26.29 -32.70 5.71
C CYS A 343 -26.14 -33.03 4.22
N SER A 344 -27.11 -33.76 3.68
CA SER A 344 -27.17 -34.02 2.26
C SER A 344 -27.87 -32.88 1.52
N LYS A 345 -27.62 -32.76 0.23
CA LYS A 345 -28.26 -31.77 -0.64
C LYS A 345 -29.79 -31.92 -0.66
N HIS A 346 -30.30 -33.12 -0.44
CA HIS A 346 -31.74 -33.39 -0.36
C HIS A 346 -32.39 -32.87 0.93
N GLN A 347 -31.58 -32.65 1.98
CA GLN A 347 -32.02 -32.10 3.25
C GLN A 347 -31.87 -30.57 3.29
N HIS A 348 -31.42 -29.96 2.20
CA HIS A 348 -31.23 -28.51 2.11
C HIS A 348 -32.57 -27.79 2.25
N GLY A 349 -32.66 -26.86 3.21
CA GLY A 349 -33.89 -26.13 3.51
C GLY A 349 -34.85 -26.87 4.44
N ASP A 350 -34.48 -28.04 4.97
CA ASP A 350 -35.24 -28.69 6.03
C ASP A 350 -35.07 -27.93 7.36
N LEU A 351 -36.05 -27.08 7.65
CA LEU A 351 -36.13 -26.27 8.88
C LEU A 351 -36.65 -27.06 10.09
N SER A 352 -37.08 -28.32 9.90
CA SER A 352 -37.56 -29.17 10.99
C SER A 352 -36.44 -29.81 11.80
N LYS A 353 -35.22 -29.85 11.22
CA LYS A 353 -34.03 -30.45 11.85
C LYS A 353 -33.18 -29.42 12.56
N ASP A 354 -32.62 -29.82 13.70
CA ASP A 354 -31.60 -29.06 14.42
C ASP A 354 -30.21 -29.39 13.84
N TRP A 355 -29.70 -28.48 13.00
CA TRP A 355 -28.40 -28.64 12.35
C TRP A 355 -27.27 -28.17 13.27
N ARG A 356 -26.57 -29.14 13.88
CA ARG A 356 -25.41 -28.88 14.75
C ARG A 356 -24.09 -29.16 14.02
N ILE A 357 -22.99 -28.68 14.59
CA ILE A 357 -21.66 -29.08 14.17
C ILE A 357 -21.46 -30.55 14.58
N GLU A 358 -21.31 -31.43 13.60
CA GLU A 358 -21.13 -32.89 13.79
C GLU A 358 -19.71 -33.33 13.43
N LYS A 359 -19.09 -32.63 12.47
CA LYS A 359 -17.76 -32.97 11.97
C LYS A 359 -16.68 -32.64 12.98
N ASN A 360 -15.69 -33.51 13.08
CA ASN A 360 -14.54 -33.37 13.96
C ASN A 360 -13.23 -33.29 13.15
N MET A 361 -12.37 -32.30 13.44
CA MET A 361 -11.16 -32.07 12.65
C MET A 361 -10.14 -33.21 12.72
N GLU A 362 -9.97 -33.84 13.89
CA GLU A 362 -9.03 -34.94 14.10
C GLU A 362 -9.45 -36.19 13.33
N GLN A 363 -10.76 -36.48 13.31
CA GLN A 363 -11.32 -37.56 12.50
C GLN A 363 -11.12 -37.30 11.01
N ILE A 364 -11.37 -36.07 10.55
CA ILE A 364 -11.16 -35.72 9.14
C ILE A 364 -9.67 -35.83 8.78
N ALA A 365 -8.76 -35.32 9.62
CA ALA A 365 -7.33 -35.36 9.33
C ALA A 365 -6.78 -36.79 9.19
N THR A 366 -7.31 -37.75 9.93
CA THR A 366 -6.84 -39.14 9.94
C THR A 366 -7.59 -40.07 9.00
N ARG A 367 -8.89 -39.83 8.77
CA ARG A 367 -9.78 -40.72 8.00
C ARG A 367 -10.75 -39.92 7.11
N TYR A 368 -10.24 -38.94 6.38
CA TYR A 368 -11.07 -38.06 5.54
C TYR A 368 -11.96 -38.85 4.55
N GLU A 369 -11.49 -40.00 4.07
CA GLU A 369 -12.21 -40.89 3.13
C GLU A 369 -13.51 -41.44 3.73
N ASP A 370 -13.57 -41.62 5.05
CA ASP A 370 -14.76 -42.08 5.77
C ASP A 370 -15.74 -40.91 6.07
N VAL A 371 -15.29 -39.65 5.90
CA VAL A 371 -16.09 -38.48 6.23
C VAL A 371 -16.76 -37.89 5.00
N ASN A 372 -18.09 -37.93 5.01
CA ASN A 372 -18.92 -37.39 3.94
C ASN A 372 -18.50 -35.97 3.51
N GLY A 373 -18.14 -35.86 2.24
CA GLY A 373 -17.84 -34.60 1.58
C GLY A 373 -16.36 -34.23 1.49
N HIS A 374 -15.46 -34.98 2.15
CA HIS A 374 -14.03 -34.75 2.06
C HIS A 374 -13.39 -35.63 0.98
N ILE A 375 -12.43 -35.06 0.25
CA ILE A 375 -11.67 -35.70 -0.84
C ILE A 375 -10.15 -35.57 -0.63
N HIS A 376 -9.74 -34.75 0.33
CA HIS A 376 -8.35 -34.58 0.77
C HIS A 376 -8.34 -34.35 2.30
N PRO A 377 -7.20 -34.58 2.97
CA PRO A 377 -7.04 -34.13 4.35
C PRO A 377 -7.10 -32.58 4.44
N PRO A 378 -7.49 -32.00 5.58
CA PRO A 378 -7.50 -30.55 5.76
C PRO A 378 -6.07 -30.01 5.85
N LEU A 379 -5.77 -28.95 5.10
CA LEU A 379 -4.49 -28.23 5.22
C LEU A 379 -4.34 -27.55 6.58
N ILE A 380 -5.47 -27.20 7.20
CA ILE A 380 -5.56 -26.47 8.48
C ILE A 380 -6.12 -27.36 9.61
N ASP A 381 -5.70 -28.63 9.64
CA ASP A 381 -6.08 -29.64 10.64
C ASP A 381 -5.86 -29.22 12.11
N MET A 382 -4.92 -28.31 12.35
CA MET A 382 -4.68 -27.72 13.66
C MET A 382 -5.77 -26.73 14.10
N ILE A 383 -6.76 -26.38 13.27
CA ILE A 383 -7.85 -25.47 13.65
C ILE A 383 -9.13 -26.30 13.86
N ALA A 384 -9.75 -26.21 15.03
CA ALA A 384 -10.97 -26.96 15.31
C ALA A 384 -12.14 -26.50 14.41
N ILE A 385 -13.05 -27.41 14.07
CA ILE A 385 -14.20 -27.14 13.18
C ILE A 385 -15.08 -25.98 13.70
N ASN A 386 -15.25 -25.86 15.01
CA ASN A 386 -15.99 -24.76 15.65
C ASN A 386 -15.29 -23.40 15.56
N HIS A 387 -14.00 -23.36 15.18
CA HIS A 387 -13.24 -22.14 14.92
C HIS A 387 -13.12 -21.81 13.42
N ILE A 388 -13.79 -22.60 12.58
CA ILE A 388 -13.98 -22.31 11.15
C ILE A 388 -15.23 -21.45 10.99
N ILE A 389 -15.03 -20.21 10.56
CA ILE A 389 -16.08 -19.18 10.47
C ILE A 389 -16.37 -18.86 9.00
N PHE A 390 -17.64 -18.83 8.62
CA PHE A 390 -18.04 -18.43 7.27
C PHE A 390 -17.75 -16.96 7.01
N ASP A 391 -17.46 -16.61 5.76
CA ASP A 391 -17.40 -15.22 5.35
C ASP A 391 -18.82 -14.62 5.30
N GLU A 392 -19.08 -13.72 6.25
CA GLU A 392 -20.34 -12.98 6.37
C GLU A 392 -20.71 -12.25 5.08
N LEU A 393 -19.73 -11.64 4.38
CA LEU A 393 -20.00 -10.90 3.15
C LEU A 393 -20.59 -11.82 2.08
N HIS A 394 -19.98 -12.99 1.87
CA HIS A 394 -20.46 -13.96 0.88
C HIS A 394 -21.82 -14.54 1.26
N VAL A 395 -22.08 -14.74 2.55
CA VAL A 395 -23.41 -15.16 3.03
C VAL A 395 -24.46 -14.08 2.73
N PHE A 396 -24.20 -12.82 3.06
CA PHE A 396 -25.13 -11.74 2.78
C PHE A 396 -25.36 -11.51 1.28
N LEU A 397 -24.32 -11.64 0.45
CA LEU A 397 -24.45 -11.63 -1.02
C LEU A 397 -25.43 -12.72 -1.48
N ARG A 398 -25.28 -13.94 -0.96
CA ARG A 398 -26.13 -15.08 -1.35
C ARG A 398 -27.57 -14.92 -0.88
N ILE A 399 -27.78 -14.45 0.36
CA ILE A 399 -29.12 -14.17 0.89
C ILE A 399 -29.79 -13.09 0.03
N THR A 400 -29.06 -12.03 -0.31
CA THR A 400 -29.57 -10.95 -1.17
C THR A 400 -29.98 -11.48 -2.54
N ASP A 401 -29.17 -12.37 -3.15
CA ASP A 401 -29.52 -13.00 -4.42
C ASP A 401 -30.83 -13.78 -4.33
N ARG A 402 -31.02 -14.57 -3.27
CA ARG A 402 -32.23 -15.39 -3.08
C ARG A 402 -33.46 -14.54 -2.83
N LEU A 403 -33.36 -13.53 -1.96
CA LEU A 403 -34.47 -12.60 -1.71
C LEU A 403 -34.87 -11.85 -2.99
N TRP A 404 -33.89 -11.44 -3.79
CA TRP A 404 -34.17 -10.76 -5.05
C TRP A 404 -34.82 -11.68 -6.09
N GLU A 405 -34.39 -12.94 -6.16
CA GLU A 405 -35.02 -13.96 -7.00
C GLU A 405 -36.49 -14.18 -6.61
N LEU A 406 -36.79 -14.24 -5.32
CA LEU A 406 -38.16 -14.38 -4.81
C LEU A 406 -39.04 -13.18 -5.18
N VAL A 407 -38.53 -11.96 -5.03
CA VAL A 407 -39.25 -10.73 -5.45
C VAL A 407 -39.57 -10.79 -6.95
N LEU A 408 -38.61 -11.18 -7.78
CA LEU A 408 -38.84 -11.29 -9.23
C LEU A 408 -39.82 -12.41 -9.58
N ALA A 409 -39.78 -13.53 -8.86
CA ALA A 409 -40.72 -14.63 -9.04
C ALA A 409 -42.15 -14.17 -8.72
N GLU A 410 -42.36 -13.49 -7.60
CA GLU A 410 -43.66 -12.98 -7.18
C GLU A 410 -44.21 -11.93 -8.15
N ILE A 411 -43.37 -11.03 -8.67
CA ILE A 411 -43.78 -10.05 -9.68
C ILE A 411 -44.25 -10.75 -10.97
N LYS A 412 -43.57 -11.81 -11.39
CA LYS A 412 -43.93 -12.59 -12.57
C LYS A 412 -45.22 -13.38 -12.35
N GLU A 413 -45.37 -14.01 -11.19
CA GLU A 413 -46.56 -14.79 -10.83
C GLU A 413 -47.82 -13.93 -10.80
N ARG A 414 -47.69 -12.65 -10.43
CA ARG A 414 -48.79 -11.68 -10.43
C ARG A 414 -49.03 -11.00 -11.79
N ASP A 415 -48.35 -11.43 -12.86
CA ASP A 415 -48.34 -10.78 -14.19
C ASP A 415 -47.99 -9.28 -14.16
N LEU A 416 -47.25 -8.84 -13.13
CA LEU A 416 -46.83 -7.45 -12.94
C LEU A 416 -45.48 -7.16 -13.61
N PHE A 417 -44.85 -8.14 -14.28
CA PHE A 417 -43.57 -7.96 -14.95
C PHE A 417 -43.71 -7.23 -16.30
N ASN A 418 -44.15 -5.97 -16.24
CA ASN A 418 -44.34 -5.09 -17.39
C ASN A 418 -43.27 -3.98 -17.44
N ASN A 419 -43.31 -3.15 -18.47
CA ASN A 419 -42.35 -2.06 -18.68
C ASN A 419 -42.28 -1.07 -17.51
N LEU A 420 -43.40 -0.81 -16.83
CA LEU A 420 -43.46 0.09 -15.66
C LEU A 420 -42.71 -0.50 -14.47
N THR A 421 -42.94 -1.78 -14.17
CA THR A 421 -42.24 -2.47 -13.08
C THR A 421 -40.75 -2.61 -13.37
N GLN A 422 -40.38 -2.88 -14.63
CA GLN A 422 -38.98 -2.86 -15.06
C GLN A 422 -38.33 -1.49 -14.85
N GLU A 423 -39.01 -0.40 -15.20
CA GLU A 423 -38.52 0.96 -14.93
C GLU A 423 -38.33 1.23 -13.45
N VAL A 424 -39.28 0.84 -12.60
CA VAL A 424 -39.19 1.04 -11.13
C VAL A 424 -38.01 0.27 -10.58
N ILE A 425 -37.84 -1.00 -10.98
CA ILE A 425 -36.69 -1.82 -10.59
C ILE A 425 -35.38 -1.16 -11.05
N MET A 426 -35.32 -0.67 -12.30
CA MET A 426 -34.13 0.00 -12.82
C MET A 426 -33.81 1.29 -12.06
N LYS A 427 -34.81 2.12 -11.77
CA LYS A 427 -34.67 3.37 -11.01
C LYS A 427 -34.19 3.09 -9.58
N GLU A 428 -34.76 2.09 -8.90
CA GLU A 428 -34.33 1.69 -7.56
C GLU A 428 -32.91 1.12 -7.57
N MET A 429 -32.56 0.27 -8.54
CA MET A 429 -31.18 -0.23 -8.70
C MET A 429 -30.18 0.88 -9.00
N GLN A 430 -30.59 1.91 -9.75
CA GLN A 430 -29.77 3.12 -9.96
C GLN A 430 -29.66 3.95 -8.69
N ARG A 431 -30.74 4.09 -7.90
CA ARG A 431 -30.75 4.79 -6.61
C ARG A 431 -29.81 4.14 -5.59
N LEU A 432 -29.72 2.81 -5.59
CA LEU A 432 -28.78 2.05 -4.76
C LEU A 432 -27.30 2.25 -5.16
N LYS A 433 -26.99 2.90 -6.30
CA LYS A 433 -25.63 3.16 -6.84
C LYS A 433 -25.07 4.58 -6.55
N LYS A 434 -25.20 5.14 -5.35
CA LYS A 434 -24.43 6.34 -4.95
C LYS A 434 -23.04 5.90 -4.44
N HIS A 435 -21.91 5.87 -5.16
CA HIS A 435 -21.39 6.70 -6.24
C HIS A 435 -20.54 5.87 -7.25
N LYS A 436 -20.63 6.22 -8.55
CA LYS A 436 -19.72 5.97 -9.68
C LYS A 436 -18.80 4.72 -9.63
N ARG A 437 -19.23 3.62 -10.28
CA ARG A 437 -18.41 2.76 -11.18
C ARG A 437 -19.18 1.51 -11.63
N TRP A 438 -20.15 1.63 -12.53
CA TRP A 438 -20.66 0.47 -13.28
C TRP A 438 -21.05 0.88 -14.69
N GLY A 439 -20.45 0.22 -15.69
CA GLY A 439 -20.87 0.30 -17.08
C GLY A 439 -22.18 -0.46 -17.27
N LEU A 440 -23.09 0.13 -18.05
CA LEU A 440 -24.45 -0.35 -18.33
C LEU A 440 -24.53 -1.67 -19.16
N LYS A 441 -23.45 -2.43 -19.30
CA LYS A 441 -23.45 -3.73 -20.02
C LYS A 441 -24.00 -4.90 -19.20
N ALA A 442 -24.27 -4.72 -17.91
CA ALA A 442 -24.69 -5.79 -17.00
C ALA A 442 -26.15 -6.31 -17.17
N PHE A 443 -26.90 -5.83 -18.18
CA PHE A 443 -28.33 -6.16 -18.31
C PHE A 443 -28.77 -6.63 -19.71
N PHE A 444 -27.83 -6.94 -20.61
CA PHE A 444 -28.13 -7.78 -21.77
C PHE A 444 -27.84 -9.24 -21.37
N CYS A 445 -28.85 -10.10 -21.45
CA CYS A 445 -28.91 -11.52 -21.09
C CYS A 445 -27.60 -12.34 -21.29
N SER A 446 -26.62 -12.11 -20.44
CA SER A 446 -25.34 -12.80 -20.34
C SER A 446 -24.92 -12.81 -18.87
N ALA A 447 -24.17 -13.84 -18.46
CA ALA A 447 -23.88 -14.16 -17.07
C ALA A 447 -23.42 -12.93 -16.25
N VAL A 448 -24.09 -12.69 -15.13
CA VAL A 448 -23.93 -11.53 -14.25
C VAL A 448 -22.49 -11.38 -13.76
N GLU A 449 -21.89 -10.20 -13.97
CA GLU A 449 -20.65 -9.78 -13.28
C GLU A 449 -20.91 -9.66 -11.76
N LYS A 450 -20.05 -10.30 -10.96
CA LYS A 450 -20.14 -10.46 -9.49
C LYS A 450 -20.60 -9.19 -8.73
N LYS A 451 -21.64 -9.33 -7.89
CA LYS A 451 -22.11 -8.28 -6.94
C LYS A 451 -21.05 -7.98 -5.86
N ASN A 452 -21.04 -6.76 -5.30
CA ASN A 452 -20.05 -6.31 -4.32
C ASN A 452 -20.66 -5.87 -2.96
N HIS A 453 -19.80 -5.75 -1.93
CA HIS A 453 -20.17 -5.40 -0.55
C HIS A 453 -21.10 -4.19 -0.41
N ASN A 454 -20.89 -3.14 -1.19
CA ASN A 454 -21.69 -1.91 -1.08
C ASN A 454 -23.14 -2.11 -1.54
N GLN A 455 -23.39 -2.97 -2.52
CA GLN A 455 -24.74 -3.29 -2.99
C GLN A 455 -25.54 -4.03 -1.91
N VAL A 456 -24.88 -4.95 -1.20
CA VAL A 456 -25.47 -5.73 -0.11
C VAL A 456 -25.75 -4.88 1.12
N SER A 457 -24.77 -4.07 1.56
CA SER A 457 -24.96 -3.16 2.69
C SER A 457 -26.11 -2.19 2.47
N THR A 458 -26.30 -1.73 1.22
CA THR A 458 -27.41 -0.83 0.87
C THR A 458 -28.76 -1.56 0.78
N PHE A 459 -28.77 -2.81 0.27
CA PHE A 459 -29.97 -3.66 0.27
C PHE A 459 -30.52 -3.87 1.68
N PHE A 460 -29.65 -4.16 2.64
CA PHE A 460 -30.01 -4.26 4.06
C PHE A 460 -30.08 -2.90 4.78
N ARG A 461 -30.12 -1.75 4.08
CA ARG A 461 -30.20 -0.40 4.70
C ARG A 461 -29.18 -0.14 5.83
N LYS A 462 -27.99 -0.76 5.77
CA LYS A 462 -26.97 -0.74 6.84
C LYS A 462 -27.39 -1.35 8.18
N THR A 463 -28.51 -2.05 8.27
CA THR A 463 -28.86 -2.78 9.50
C THR A 463 -28.06 -4.08 9.56
N LEU A 464 -27.10 -4.15 10.49
CA LEU A 464 -26.56 -5.42 10.97
C LEU A 464 -27.64 -6.15 11.78
N LYS A 465 -27.53 -7.49 11.86
CA LYS A 465 -28.50 -8.44 12.45
C LYS A 465 -29.02 -8.07 13.86
N ASN A 466 -28.35 -7.14 14.55
CA ASN A 466 -28.67 -6.71 15.92
C ASN A 466 -29.30 -5.30 16.01
N GLY A 467 -29.82 -4.74 14.91
CA GLY A 467 -30.47 -3.42 14.95
C GLY A 467 -29.52 -2.26 15.33
N GLY A 468 -28.22 -2.41 15.11
CA GLY A 468 -27.21 -1.39 15.44
C GLY A 468 -26.52 -1.55 16.80
N ASN A 469 -26.79 -2.62 17.56
CA ASN A 469 -26.02 -2.90 18.77
C ASN A 469 -24.70 -3.63 18.47
N PRO A 470 -23.59 -3.28 19.15
CA PRO A 470 -22.34 -4.03 19.05
C PRO A 470 -22.58 -5.50 19.44
N LEU A 471 -21.91 -6.42 18.73
CA LEU A 471 -21.83 -7.82 19.14
C LEU A 471 -21.22 -7.86 20.56
N LYS A 472 -21.93 -8.48 21.51
CA LYS A 472 -21.41 -8.76 22.86
C LYS A 472 -20.33 -9.83 22.80
#